data_AF-A0A8H4UZ99-F1
#
_entry.id   AF-A0A8H4UZ99-F1
#
_cell.length_a   1.000
_cell.length_b   1.000
_cell.length_c   1.000
_cell.angle_alpha   90.00
_cell.angle_beta   90.00
_cell.angle_gamma   90.00
#
_symmetry.space_group_name_H-M   'P 1'
#
loop_
_entity.id
_entity.type
_entity.pdbx_description
1 polymer ?
#
loop_
_entity_poly.entity_id
_entity_poly.type
_entity_poly.pdbx_seq_one_letter_code
_entity_poly.pdbx_strand_id
1 'polypeptide(L)'
;MKLEIIQGQAVLRRLEAQRNDYNSRVRLLREELGLLEQPGSYVGEVVKVMGTKKVLVKVHPEGKYVVDIADNVDVAKLTVGKRVSLLSDTYKLEKMLPSSVDPLVSLMMVEKVPDSTYDMIGGLDQQIKEIKEVIELGLKHPELFESLGIAQPKGVLLYGPPGTGKTLLARAVAHHADCKFIRVSGSELVQKYIGEGSRMVRELFVMAREHAPSIIFMDEIDSIGSSRVEGSSGGDSEVQRTMLE
;
A
#
# COMPACT_ATOMS: atom_id res chain seq x y z
N MET A 1 -24.23 -59.03 28.93
CA MET A 1 -23.88 -59.51 27.57
C MET A 1 -24.36 -58.61 26.43
N LYS A 2 -25.65 -58.47 26.08
CA LYS A 2 -26.07 -57.59 24.96
C LYS A 2 -25.77 -56.10 25.18
N LEU A 3 -25.91 -55.60 26.42
CA LEU A 3 -25.65 -54.20 26.76
C LEU A 3 -24.16 -53.81 26.66
N GLU A 4 -23.26 -54.72 27.08
CA GLU A 4 -21.80 -54.52 27.03
C GLU A 4 -21.28 -54.51 25.59
N ILE A 5 -21.87 -55.34 24.71
CA ILE A 5 -21.54 -55.34 23.28
C ILE A 5 -21.95 -54.02 22.62
N ILE A 6 -23.13 -53.49 22.98
CA ILE A 6 -23.61 -52.19 22.47
C ILE A 6 -22.74 -51.03 22.97
N GLN A 7 -22.36 -51.04 24.25
CA GLN A 7 -21.44 -50.04 24.82
C GLN A 7 -20.05 -50.11 24.18
N GLY A 8 -19.51 -51.32 23.97
CA GLY A 8 -18.24 -51.52 23.27
C GLY A 8 -18.26 -51.03 21.82
N GLN A 9 -19.36 -51.27 21.09
CA GLN A 9 -19.55 -50.75 19.73
C GLN A 9 -19.67 -49.22 19.68
N ALA A 10 -20.30 -48.60 20.67
CA ALA A 10 -20.39 -47.13 20.77
C ALA A 10 -19.02 -46.50 21.06
N VAL A 11 -18.22 -47.11 21.94
CA VAL A 11 -16.85 -46.69 22.23
C VAL A 11 -15.95 -46.86 21.00
N LEU A 12 -16.08 -47.98 20.27
CA LEU A 12 -15.34 -48.23 19.03
C LEU A 12 -15.63 -47.15 17.98
N ARG A 13 -16.90 -46.82 17.73
CA ARG A 13 -17.27 -45.74 16.79
C ARG A 13 -16.73 -44.39 17.22
N ARG A 14 -16.72 -44.07 18.51
CA ARG A 14 -16.15 -42.82 19.03
C ARG A 14 -14.64 -42.76 18.80
N LEU A 15 -13.93 -43.86 19.05
CA LEU A 15 -12.48 -43.96 18.83
C LEU A 15 -12.13 -43.90 17.34
N GLU A 16 -12.94 -44.52 16.47
CA GLU A 16 -12.79 -44.43 15.01
C GLU A 16 -13.01 -42.99 14.50
N ALA A 17 -14.03 -42.29 15.02
CA ALA A 17 -14.26 -40.89 14.70
C ALA A 17 -13.08 -40.01 15.14
N GLN A 18 -12.55 -40.22 16.35
CA GLN A 18 -11.37 -39.51 16.83
C GLN A 18 -10.13 -39.81 15.99
N ARG A 19 -9.89 -41.09 15.63
CA ARG A 19 -8.78 -41.47 14.75
C ARG A 19 -8.87 -40.78 13.39
N ASN A 20 -10.07 -40.72 12.81
CA ASN A 20 -10.29 -40.07 11.52
C ASN A 20 -10.09 -38.55 11.60
N ASP A 21 -10.49 -37.92 12.70
CA ASP A 21 -10.21 -36.50 12.96
C ASP A 21 -8.71 -36.24 13.10
N TYR A 22 -8.01 -37.03 13.92
CA TYR A 22 -6.56 -36.92 14.08
C TYR A 22 -5.81 -37.16 12.77
N ASN A 23 -6.20 -38.16 11.97
CA ASN A 23 -5.58 -38.42 10.67
C ASN A 23 -5.79 -37.27 9.69
N SER A 24 -6.99 -36.67 9.69
CA SER A 24 -7.28 -35.48 8.88
C SER A 24 -6.39 -34.31 9.29
N ARG A 25 -6.21 -34.11 10.61
CA ARG A 25 -5.37 -33.05 11.15
C ARG A 25 -3.88 -33.27 10.88
N VAL A 26 -3.39 -34.51 10.99
CA VAL A 26 -2.02 -34.86 10.63
C VAL A 26 -1.77 -34.64 9.14
N ARG A 27 -2.75 -34.93 8.28
CA ARG A 27 -2.66 -34.67 6.84
C ARG A 27 -2.53 -33.17 6.57
N LEU A 28 -3.37 -32.35 7.19
CA LEU A 28 -3.29 -30.89 7.07
C LEU A 28 -1.95 -30.33 7.58
N LEU A 29 -1.51 -30.77 8.75
CA LEU A 29 -0.23 -30.33 9.33
C LEU A 29 0.97 -30.74 8.48
N ARG A 30 0.94 -31.91 7.83
CA ARG A 30 2.00 -32.32 6.89
C ARG A 30 2.01 -31.47 5.62
N GLU A 31 0.84 -31.05 5.16
CA GLU A 31 0.71 -30.15 4.02
C GLU A 31 1.25 -28.75 4.36
N GLU A 32 0.93 -28.22 5.54
CA GLU A 32 1.53 -26.97 6.06
C GLU A 32 3.04 -27.10 6.25
N LEU A 33 3.52 -28.21 6.80
CA LEU A 33 4.96 -28.44 6.97
C LEU A 33 5.68 -28.47 5.61
N GLY A 34 5.07 -29.09 4.59
CA GLY A 34 5.61 -29.11 3.24
C GLY A 34 5.67 -27.74 2.58
N LEU A 35 4.79 -26.80 2.94
CA LEU A 35 4.88 -25.40 2.50
C LEU A 35 6.01 -24.65 3.22
N LEU A 36 6.27 -24.97 4.49
CA LEU A 36 7.35 -24.36 5.29
C LEU A 36 8.74 -24.91 4.95
N GLU A 37 8.83 -26.15 4.51
CA GLU A 37 10.08 -26.79 4.06
C GLU A 37 10.50 -26.35 2.65
N GLN A 38 9.70 -25.53 1.96
CA GLN A 38 10.09 -25.02 0.65
C GLN A 38 11.33 -24.14 0.78
N PRO A 39 12.37 -24.39 -0.04
CA PRO A 39 13.56 -23.54 -0.06
C PRO A 39 13.18 -22.10 -0.41
N GLY A 40 13.95 -21.14 0.11
CA GLY A 40 13.64 -19.72 -0.01
C GLY A 40 13.44 -19.30 -1.47
N SER A 41 12.29 -18.67 -1.74
CA SER A 41 11.98 -18.19 -3.09
C SER A 41 12.82 -16.98 -3.47
N TYR A 42 13.25 -16.90 -4.73
CA TYR A 42 13.94 -15.72 -5.26
C TYR A 42 12.94 -14.62 -5.60
N VAL A 43 13.32 -13.38 -5.33
CA VAL A 43 12.53 -12.21 -5.73
C VAL A 43 13.04 -11.68 -7.05
N GLY A 44 12.15 -11.59 -8.04
CA GLY A 44 12.43 -11.03 -9.35
C GLY A 44 11.45 -9.93 -9.75
N GLU A 45 11.80 -9.20 -10.80
CA GLU A 45 10.97 -8.16 -11.42
C GLU A 45 10.59 -8.55 -12.86
N VAL A 46 9.32 -8.45 -13.21
CA VAL A 46 8.84 -8.78 -14.56
C VAL A 46 9.31 -7.72 -15.55
N VAL A 47 10.16 -8.12 -16.51
CA VAL A 47 10.63 -7.23 -17.59
C VAL A 47 9.68 -7.26 -18.76
N LYS A 48 9.21 -8.45 -19.14
CA LYS A 48 8.33 -8.62 -20.31
C LYS A 48 7.53 -9.90 -20.21
N VAL A 49 6.23 -9.83 -20.46
CA VAL A 49 5.38 -11.01 -20.60
C VAL A 49 5.50 -11.53 -22.04
N MET A 50 5.85 -12.80 -22.22
CA MET A 50 6.11 -13.43 -23.52
C MET A 50 5.06 -14.51 -23.83
N GLY A 51 3.81 -14.08 -24.01
CA GLY A 51 2.67 -14.95 -24.30
C GLY A 51 1.98 -15.43 -23.02
N THR A 52 1.36 -16.62 -23.07
CA THR A 52 0.53 -17.16 -21.98
C THR A 52 1.27 -18.05 -20.98
N LYS A 53 2.45 -18.57 -21.35
CA LYS A 53 3.19 -19.55 -20.53
C LYS A 53 4.55 -19.07 -20.05
N LYS A 54 5.13 -18.06 -20.69
CA LYS A 54 6.50 -17.62 -20.42
C LYS A 54 6.56 -16.13 -20.10
N VAL A 55 7.40 -15.78 -19.14
CA VAL A 55 7.67 -14.40 -18.74
C VAL A 55 9.17 -14.20 -18.55
N LEU A 56 9.66 -13.05 -18.99
CA LEU A 56 11.03 -12.62 -18.76
C LEU A 56 11.08 -11.88 -17.42
N VAL A 57 11.82 -12.46 -16.47
CA VAL A 57 12.00 -11.91 -15.13
C VAL A 57 13.47 -11.57 -14.94
N LYS A 58 13.73 -10.43 -14.29
CA LYS A 58 15.07 -10.03 -13.85
C LYS A 58 15.21 -10.37 -12.37
N VAL A 59 16.16 -11.23 -12.03
CA VAL A 59 16.51 -11.60 -10.66
C VAL A 59 17.83 -10.92 -10.33
N HIS A 60 17.89 -10.20 -9.21
CA HIS A 60 19.15 -9.60 -8.75
C HIS A 60 19.82 -10.55 -7.75
N PRO A 61 21.12 -10.88 -7.88
CA PRO A 61 22.11 -10.37 -8.82
C PRO A 61 22.27 -11.17 -10.14
N GLU A 62 21.55 -12.27 -10.31
CA GLU A 62 21.84 -13.32 -11.31
C GLU A 62 21.54 -12.95 -12.78
N GLY A 63 20.71 -11.94 -13.05
CA GLY A 63 20.46 -11.42 -14.40
C GLY A 63 19.02 -11.61 -14.87
N LYS A 64 18.82 -11.91 -16.17
CA LYS A 64 17.49 -12.05 -16.78
C LYS A 64 17.23 -13.51 -17.16
N TYR A 65 16.09 -14.04 -16.72
CA TYR A 65 15.67 -15.42 -16.94
C TYR A 65 14.30 -15.46 -17.60
N VAL A 66 14.13 -16.39 -18.53
CA VAL A 66 12.81 -16.74 -19.07
C VAL A 66 12.26 -17.86 -18.23
N VAL A 67 11.17 -17.58 -17.52
CA VAL A 67 10.55 -18.50 -16.57
C VAL A 67 9.15 -18.89 -17.02
N ASP A 68 8.76 -20.11 -16.65
CA ASP A 68 7.40 -20.60 -16.88
C ASP A 68 6.46 -20.12 -15.76
N ILE A 69 5.24 -19.78 -16.14
CA ILE A 69 4.18 -19.31 -15.22
C ILE A 69 3.52 -20.53 -14.56
N ALA A 70 3.34 -20.52 -13.24
CA ALA A 70 2.52 -21.54 -12.59
C ALA A 70 1.04 -21.36 -12.87
N ASP A 71 0.32 -22.48 -12.93
CA ASP A 71 -1.11 -22.54 -13.28
C ASP A 71 -1.99 -21.77 -12.27
N ASN A 72 -1.43 -21.40 -11.11
CA ASN A 72 -2.09 -20.64 -10.05
C ASN A 72 -1.97 -19.10 -10.22
N VAL A 73 -1.36 -18.60 -11.30
CA VAL A 73 -1.12 -17.16 -11.48
C VAL A 73 -1.87 -16.59 -12.68
N ASP A 74 -2.68 -15.56 -12.42
CA ASP A 74 -3.45 -14.84 -13.45
C ASP A 74 -2.52 -14.00 -14.35
N VAL A 75 -2.38 -14.41 -15.61
CA VAL A 75 -1.58 -13.69 -16.63
C VAL A 75 -2.11 -12.27 -16.87
N ALA A 76 -3.41 -12.04 -16.72
CA ALA A 76 -4.02 -10.72 -16.92
C ALA A 76 -3.57 -9.66 -15.89
N LYS A 77 -3.17 -10.09 -14.69
CA LYS A 77 -2.68 -9.19 -13.64
C LYS A 77 -1.18 -8.94 -13.74
N LEU A 78 -0.48 -9.64 -14.64
CA LEU A 78 0.95 -9.46 -14.86
C LEU A 78 1.18 -8.20 -15.69
N THR A 79 1.68 -7.16 -15.04
CA THR A 79 2.20 -5.97 -15.71
C THR A 79 3.71 -5.94 -15.59
N VAL A 80 4.36 -5.30 -16.56
CA VAL A 80 5.80 -5.03 -16.51
C VAL A 80 6.12 -4.22 -15.24
N GLY A 81 7.24 -4.54 -14.59
CA GLY A 81 7.70 -3.91 -13.35
C GLY A 81 7.13 -4.50 -12.05
N LYS A 82 6.23 -5.49 -12.12
CA LYS A 82 5.73 -6.16 -10.90
C LYS A 82 6.77 -7.10 -10.30
N ARG A 83 6.82 -7.15 -8.97
CA ARG A 83 7.64 -8.08 -8.20
C ARG A 83 6.99 -9.45 -8.15
N VAL A 84 7.79 -10.49 -8.32
CA VAL A 84 7.33 -11.88 -8.37
C VAL A 84 8.27 -12.78 -7.57
N SER A 85 7.69 -13.81 -6.97
CA SER A 85 8.36 -14.90 -6.30
C SER A 85 8.63 -16.02 -7.30
N LEU A 86 9.88 -16.46 -7.37
CA LEU A 86 10.32 -17.59 -8.17
C LEU A 86 10.78 -18.70 -7.25
N LEU A 87 10.39 -19.94 -7.53
CA LEU A 87 10.92 -21.10 -6.82
C LEU A 87 12.43 -21.22 -7.05
N SER A 88 13.21 -21.51 -6.00
CA SER A 88 14.68 -21.68 -6.13
C SER A 88 15.09 -22.81 -7.06
N ASP A 89 14.29 -23.87 -7.11
CA ASP A 89 14.68 -25.12 -7.76
C ASP A 89 14.39 -25.11 -9.26
N THR A 90 13.26 -24.52 -9.65
CA THR A 90 12.75 -24.56 -11.03
C THR A 90 12.63 -23.18 -11.67
N TYR A 91 12.97 -22.10 -10.94
CA TYR A 91 12.72 -20.71 -11.34
C TYR A 91 11.28 -20.47 -11.80
N LYS A 92 10.32 -21.27 -11.33
CA LYS A 92 8.93 -21.18 -11.76
C LYS A 92 8.26 -20.04 -11.01
N LEU A 93 7.45 -19.23 -11.70
CA LEU A 93 6.73 -18.12 -11.07
C LEU A 93 5.65 -18.70 -10.17
N GLU A 94 5.83 -18.53 -8.87
CA GLU A 94 4.97 -19.08 -7.82
C GLU A 94 3.87 -18.10 -7.42
N LYS A 95 4.25 -16.85 -7.13
CA LYS A 95 3.35 -15.85 -6.55
C LYS A 95 3.75 -14.43 -6.96
N MET A 96 2.76 -13.55 -7.06
CA MET A 96 2.98 -12.11 -7.19
C MET A 96 3.23 -11.50 -5.81
N LEU A 97 4.28 -10.70 -5.70
CA LEU A 97 4.58 -9.94 -4.49
C LEU A 97 3.96 -8.53 -4.62
N PRO A 98 3.56 -7.92 -3.49
CA PRO A 98 3.21 -6.51 -3.49
C PRO A 98 4.41 -5.66 -3.97
N SER A 99 4.09 -4.46 -4.45
CA SER A 99 5.08 -3.45 -4.82
C SER A 99 6.06 -3.24 -3.67
N SER A 100 7.35 -3.01 -3.99
CA SER A 100 8.28 -2.54 -2.97
C SER A 100 7.87 -1.12 -2.65
N VAL A 101 7.17 -0.92 -1.55
CA VAL A 101 7.13 0.39 -0.93
C VAL A 101 8.39 0.50 -0.07
N ASP A 102 9.13 1.58 -0.23
CA ASP A 102 10.27 1.84 0.65
C ASP A 102 9.76 1.90 2.11
N PRO A 103 10.49 1.31 3.07
CA PRO A 103 10.08 1.29 4.48
C PRO A 103 9.80 2.69 5.02
N LEU A 104 10.52 3.70 4.51
CA LEU A 104 10.33 5.09 4.86
C LEU A 104 8.92 5.59 4.51
N VAL A 105 8.41 5.22 3.32
CA VAL A 105 7.04 5.56 2.90
C VAL A 105 6.03 4.85 3.78
N SER A 106 6.29 3.58 4.13
CA SER A 106 5.42 2.84 5.07
C SER A 106 5.35 3.50 6.45
N LEU A 107 6.44 4.11 6.93
CA LEU A 107 6.47 4.86 8.19
C LEU A 107 5.73 6.21 8.11
N MET A 108 5.59 6.80 6.92
CA MET A 108 4.80 8.02 6.69
C MET A 108 3.29 7.78 6.79
N MET A 109 2.86 6.53 6.68
CA MET A 109 1.47 6.16 6.92
C MET A 109 1.16 6.22 8.41
N VAL A 110 0.31 7.16 8.80
CA VAL A 110 -0.20 7.23 10.16
C VAL A 110 -1.44 6.37 10.22
N GLU A 111 -1.33 5.19 10.83
CA GLU A 111 -2.39 4.19 10.84
C GLU A 111 -3.63 4.63 11.63
N LYS A 112 -3.43 5.52 12.61
CA LYS A 112 -4.49 6.21 13.36
C LYS A 112 -4.07 7.65 13.65
N VAL A 113 -4.84 8.60 13.11
CA VAL A 113 -4.73 10.01 13.48
C VAL A 113 -5.09 10.12 14.97
N PRO A 114 -4.32 10.86 15.80
CA PRO A 114 -4.76 11.16 17.15
C PRO A 114 -6.15 11.83 17.11
N ASP A 115 -6.99 11.60 18.14
CA ASP A 115 -8.38 12.05 18.23
C ASP A 115 -8.53 13.59 18.31
N SER A 116 -8.09 14.31 17.27
CA SER A 116 -8.33 15.74 17.12
C SER A 116 -9.72 15.93 16.52
N THR A 117 -10.61 16.54 17.29
CA THR A 117 -11.97 16.88 16.84
C THR A 117 -12.02 18.36 16.47
N TYR A 118 -12.95 18.75 15.58
CA TYR A 118 -13.15 20.16 15.22
C TYR A 118 -13.44 21.05 16.43
N ASP A 119 -14.03 20.49 17.49
CA ASP A 119 -14.31 21.21 18.75
C ASP A 119 -13.05 21.70 19.46
N MET A 120 -11.87 21.13 19.15
CA MET A 120 -10.59 21.57 19.69
C MET A 120 -10.01 22.78 18.95
N ILE A 121 -10.61 23.20 17.82
CA ILE A 121 -10.13 24.28 16.96
C ILE A 121 -11.02 25.50 17.15
N GLY A 122 -10.51 26.52 17.84
CA GLY A 122 -11.26 27.76 18.09
C GLY A 122 -11.12 28.79 16.97
N GLY A 123 -12.23 29.44 16.60
CA GLY A 123 -12.24 30.68 15.81
C GLY A 123 -12.00 30.54 14.31
N LEU A 124 -11.99 29.31 13.78
CA LEU A 124 -11.75 29.00 12.36
C LEU A 124 -12.96 28.35 11.68
N ASP A 125 -14.18 28.65 12.15
CA ASP A 125 -15.41 27.99 11.71
C ASP A 125 -15.66 28.08 10.20
N GLN A 126 -15.31 29.22 9.60
CA GLN A 126 -15.49 29.44 8.17
C GLN A 126 -14.53 28.57 7.35
N GLN A 127 -13.26 28.50 7.73
CA GLN A 127 -12.24 27.70 7.05
C GLN A 127 -12.52 26.20 7.23
N ILE A 128 -12.96 25.79 8.42
CA ILE A 128 -13.40 24.42 8.67
C ILE A 128 -14.55 24.06 7.75
N LYS A 129 -15.55 24.95 7.59
CA LYS A 129 -16.70 24.71 6.72
C LYS A 129 -16.30 24.54 5.25
N GLU A 130 -15.45 25.42 4.72
CA GLU A 130 -14.98 25.35 3.32
C GLU A 130 -14.24 24.03 3.05
N ILE A 131 -13.36 23.61 3.96
CA ILE A 131 -12.57 22.40 3.81
C ILE A 131 -13.44 21.16 3.94
N LYS A 132 -14.39 21.18 4.88
CA LYS A 132 -15.37 20.12 5.07
C LYS A 132 -16.23 19.94 3.82
N GLU A 133 -16.71 21.03 3.22
CA GLU A 133 -17.48 20.97 1.98
C GLU A 133 -16.63 20.39 0.84
N VAL A 134 -15.40 20.85 0.64
CA VAL A 134 -14.53 20.35 -0.44
C VAL A 134 -14.22 18.86 -0.29
N ILE A 135 -13.83 18.43 0.91
CA ILE A 135 -13.35 17.07 1.14
C ILE A 135 -14.50 16.09 1.33
N GLU A 136 -15.48 16.40 2.19
CA GLU A 136 -16.59 15.48 2.44
C GLU A 136 -17.54 15.36 1.25
N LEU A 137 -17.80 16.44 0.50
CA LEU A 137 -18.66 16.38 -0.68
C LEU A 137 -17.99 15.54 -1.78
N GLY A 138 -16.67 15.71 -1.96
CA GLY A 138 -15.89 14.92 -2.91
C GLY A 138 -15.88 13.43 -2.58
N LEU A 139 -15.73 13.07 -1.29
CA LEU A 139 -15.70 11.68 -0.83
C LEU A 139 -17.09 11.01 -0.80
N LYS A 140 -18.13 11.72 -0.32
CA LYS A 140 -19.47 11.13 -0.12
C LYS A 140 -20.33 11.15 -1.38
N HIS A 141 -20.21 12.17 -2.22
CA HIS A 141 -21.09 12.38 -3.37
C HIS A 141 -20.34 12.74 -4.66
N PRO A 142 -19.49 11.83 -5.17
CA PRO A 142 -18.78 12.06 -6.43
C PRO A 142 -19.75 12.25 -7.63
N GLU A 143 -20.92 11.60 -7.60
CA GLU A 143 -21.95 11.64 -8.64
C GLU A 143 -22.50 13.06 -8.90
N LEU A 144 -22.50 13.93 -7.89
CA LEU A 144 -22.95 15.32 -8.04
C LEU A 144 -22.03 16.10 -8.98
N PHE A 145 -20.72 15.86 -8.89
CA PHE A 145 -19.73 16.51 -9.75
C PHE A 145 -19.84 16.00 -11.20
N GLU A 146 -20.06 14.70 -11.39
CA GLU A 146 -20.27 14.11 -12.71
C GLU A 146 -21.55 14.63 -13.37
N SER A 147 -22.65 14.72 -12.61
CA SER A 147 -23.95 15.21 -13.10
C SER A 147 -23.92 16.68 -13.51
N LEU A 148 -23.15 17.49 -12.78
CA LEU A 148 -22.94 18.91 -13.06
C LEU A 148 -21.88 19.15 -14.15
N GLY A 149 -21.13 18.13 -14.56
CA GLY A 149 -20.02 18.24 -15.52
C GLY A 149 -18.85 19.09 -15.01
N ILE A 150 -18.71 19.26 -13.70
CA ILE A 150 -17.64 20.03 -13.07
C ILE A 150 -16.55 19.09 -12.56
N ALA A 151 -15.29 19.52 -12.68
CA ALA A 151 -14.16 18.76 -12.14
C ALA A 151 -14.17 18.82 -10.60
N GLN A 152 -13.94 17.67 -9.96
CA GLN A 152 -13.72 17.65 -8.52
C GLN A 152 -12.47 18.44 -8.15
N PRO A 153 -12.51 19.23 -7.07
CA PRO A 153 -11.32 19.89 -6.55
C PRO A 153 -10.26 18.85 -6.17
N LYS A 154 -9.05 18.98 -6.72
CA LYS A 154 -7.97 17.99 -6.57
C LYS A 154 -7.22 18.09 -5.24
N GLY A 155 -7.37 19.20 -4.52
CA GLY A 155 -6.67 19.44 -3.27
C GLY A 155 -6.99 20.81 -2.69
N VAL A 156 -6.55 21.03 -1.45
CA VAL A 156 -6.73 22.27 -0.70
C VAL A 156 -5.34 22.77 -0.28
N LEU A 157 -5.09 24.06 -0.45
CA LEU A 157 -3.87 24.71 0.03
C LEU A 157 -4.18 25.54 1.28
N LEU A 158 -3.55 25.20 2.40
CA LEU A 158 -3.62 25.95 3.64
C LEU A 158 -2.43 26.91 3.74
N TYR A 159 -2.68 28.22 3.75
CA TYR A 159 -1.63 29.23 3.86
C TYR A 159 -1.89 30.20 5.01
N GLY A 160 -0.84 30.85 5.51
CA GLY A 160 -0.91 31.86 6.58
C GLY A 160 0.20 31.70 7.63
N PRO A 161 0.23 32.57 8.65
CA PRO A 161 1.32 32.61 9.61
C PRO A 161 1.40 31.30 10.43
N PRO A 162 2.62 30.93 10.89
CA PRO A 162 2.81 29.77 11.76
C PRO A 162 2.03 29.95 13.06
N GLY A 163 1.57 28.84 13.66
CA GLY A 163 0.78 28.86 14.90
C GLY A 163 -0.73 29.04 14.73
N THR A 164 -1.24 29.15 13.49
CA THR A 164 -2.69 29.22 13.20
C THR A 164 -3.40 27.86 13.15
N GLY A 165 -2.73 26.78 13.58
CA GLY A 165 -3.36 25.45 13.69
C GLY A 165 -3.60 24.72 12.37
N LYS A 166 -2.91 25.06 11.27
CA LYS A 166 -3.05 24.40 9.95
C LYS A 166 -2.88 22.88 10.02
N THR A 167 -1.81 22.44 10.68
CA THR A 167 -1.51 21.01 10.89
C THR A 167 -2.56 20.33 11.78
N LEU A 168 -3.13 21.04 12.75
CA LEU A 168 -4.21 20.52 13.60
C LEU A 168 -5.53 20.38 12.82
N LEU A 169 -5.85 21.35 11.97
CA LEU A 169 -7.05 21.30 11.12
C LEU A 169 -6.98 20.12 10.15
N ALA A 170 -5.85 19.90 9.48
CA ALA A 170 -5.68 18.78 8.57
C ALA A 170 -5.87 17.42 9.26
N ARG A 171 -5.37 17.27 10.50
CA ARG A 171 -5.57 16.07 11.30
C ARG A 171 -7.04 15.88 11.70
N ALA A 172 -7.72 16.94 12.11
CA ALA A 172 -9.15 16.86 12.47
C ALA A 172 -10.03 16.46 11.29
N VAL A 173 -9.72 16.97 10.09
CA VAL A 173 -10.42 16.59 8.86
C VAL A 173 -10.21 15.12 8.54
N ALA A 174 -8.98 14.61 8.64
CA ALA A 174 -8.68 13.22 8.35
C ALA A 174 -9.38 12.25 9.31
N HIS A 175 -9.46 12.62 10.60
CA HIS A 175 -10.20 11.86 11.61
C HIS A 175 -11.71 11.83 11.32
N HIS A 176 -12.31 12.96 10.97
CA HIS A 176 -13.75 13.04 10.70
C HIS A 176 -14.16 12.38 9.37
N ALA A 177 -13.25 12.36 8.38
CA ALA A 177 -13.49 11.73 7.08
C ALA A 177 -13.27 10.19 7.09
N ASP A 178 -12.84 9.60 8.21
CA ASP A 178 -12.52 8.16 8.36
C ASP A 178 -11.67 7.61 7.20
N CYS A 179 -10.63 8.35 6.86
CA CYS A 179 -9.75 8.07 5.73
C CYS A 179 -8.30 7.85 6.20
N LYS A 180 -7.52 7.12 5.39
CA LYS A 180 -6.10 6.90 5.71
C LYS A 180 -5.33 8.22 5.60
N PHE A 181 -4.64 8.60 6.68
CA PHE A 181 -3.85 9.83 6.72
C PHE A 181 -2.38 9.54 6.47
N ILE A 182 -1.84 10.12 5.40
CA ILE A 182 -0.43 10.02 5.04
C ILE A 182 0.19 11.39 5.27
N ARG A 183 1.12 11.48 6.23
CA ARG A 183 1.80 12.73 6.57
C ARG A 183 3.18 12.73 5.93
N VAL A 184 3.45 13.76 5.13
CA VAL A 184 4.75 13.99 4.50
C VAL A 184 5.21 15.38 4.89
N SER A 185 6.44 15.53 5.39
CA SER A 185 7.07 16.85 5.44
C SER A 185 7.80 17.09 4.13
N GLY A 186 7.71 18.31 3.57
CA GLY A 186 8.45 18.70 2.38
C GLY A 186 9.95 18.47 2.55
N SER A 187 10.46 18.64 3.77
CA SER A 187 11.85 18.40 4.13
C SER A 187 12.26 16.92 4.01
N GLU A 188 11.33 15.97 4.18
CA GLU A 188 11.59 14.53 4.03
C GLU A 188 11.73 14.12 2.54
N LEU A 189 11.16 14.90 1.61
CA LEU A 189 11.25 14.66 0.17
C LEU A 189 12.62 15.04 -0.42
N VAL A 190 13.42 15.82 0.30
CA VAL A 190 14.75 16.26 -0.12
C VAL A 190 15.78 15.18 0.22
N GLN A 191 16.21 14.43 -0.78
CA GLN A 191 17.21 13.36 -0.63
C GLN A 191 18.58 13.79 -1.19
N LYS A 192 19.65 13.16 -0.69
CA LYS A 192 21.02 13.40 -1.16
C LYS A 192 21.29 12.74 -2.51
N TYR A 193 20.57 11.66 -2.82
CA TYR A 193 20.78 10.88 -4.04
C TYR A 193 19.77 11.24 -5.11
N ILE A 194 20.32 11.60 -6.29
CA ILE A 194 19.54 12.06 -7.43
C ILE A 194 18.46 11.05 -7.82
N GLY A 195 17.20 11.48 -7.75
CA GLY A 195 16.04 10.71 -8.19
C GLY A 195 15.46 9.78 -7.12
N GLU A 196 16.02 9.75 -5.92
CA GLU A 196 15.43 9.05 -4.78
C GLU A 196 14.14 9.74 -4.33
N GLY A 197 14.13 11.08 -4.30
CA GLY A 197 12.94 11.88 -3.97
C GLY A 197 11.77 11.61 -4.92
N SER A 198 12.01 11.58 -6.24
CA SER A 198 10.95 11.37 -7.23
C SER A 198 10.40 9.94 -7.20
N ARG A 199 11.27 8.95 -6.98
CA ARG A 199 10.85 7.57 -6.72
C ARG A 199 9.95 7.49 -5.49
N MET A 200 10.32 8.17 -4.40
CA MET A 200 9.56 8.16 -3.15
C MET A 200 8.17 8.81 -3.31
N VAL A 201 8.07 9.95 -4.02
CA VAL A 201 6.78 10.59 -4.33
C VAL A 201 5.89 9.65 -5.13
N ARG A 202 6.44 8.98 -6.14
CA ARG A 202 5.70 8.00 -6.95
C ARG A 202 5.20 6.82 -6.13
N GLU A 203 6.05 6.26 -5.28
CA GLU A 203 5.68 5.17 -4.36
C GLU A 203 4.59 5.60 -3.37
N LEU A 204 4.66 6.84 -2.87
CA LEU A 204 3.66 7.41 -1.98
C LEU A 204 2.28 7.49 -2.65
N PHE A 205 2.21 7.95 -3.91
CA PHE A 205 0.94 7.97 -4.63
C PHE A 205 0.41 6.58 -4.98
N VAL A 206 1.29 5.61 -5.26
CA VAL A 206 0.88 4.21 -5.48
C VAL A 206 0.27 3.65 -4.20
N MET A 207 0.95 3.85 -3.08
CA MET A 207 0.51 3.40 -1.77
C MET A 207 -0.80 4.08 -1.33
N ALA A 208 -0.95 5.40 -1.56
CA ALA A 208 -2.19 6.11 -1.32
C ALA A 208 -3.38 5.53 -2.12
N ARG A 209 -3.15 5.14 -3.39
CA ARG A 209 -4.19 4.49 -4.22
C ARG A 209 -4.55 3.09 -3.72
N GLU A 210 -3.57 2.32 -3.26
CA GLU A 210 -3.81 0.99 -2.67
C GLU A 210 -4.62 1.08 -1.37
N HIS A 211 -4.49 2.19 -0.65
CA HIS A 211 -5.19 2.47 0.61
C HIS A 211 -6.35 3.47 0.48
N ALA A 212 -6.94 3.62 -0.70
CA ALA A 212 -8.08 4.51 -0.91
C ALA A 212 -9.30 4.07 -0.07
N PRO A 213 -10.03 4.99 0.60
CA PRO A 213 -9.87 6.45 0.60
C PRO A 213 -8.73 6.96 1.51
N SER A 214 -7.89 7.85 0.96
CA SER A 214 -6.70 8.38 1.66
C SER A 214 -6.53 9.89 1.46
N ILE A 215 -6.04 10.60 2.48
CA ILE A 215 -5.62 12.00 2.42
C ILE A 215 -4.10 12.08 2.59
N ILE A 216 -3.44 12.74 1.64
CA ILE A 216 -2.01 13.06 1.72
C ILE A 216 -1.90 14.49 2.24
N PHE A 217 -1.27 14.66 3.40
CA PHE A 217 -0.97 15.96 3.97
C PHE A 217 0.52 16.26 3.80
N MET A 218 0.82 17.28 2.98
CA MET A 218 2.16 17.82 2.79
C MET A 218 2.35 19.04 3.69
N ASP A 219 3.18 18.90 4.71
CA ASP A 219 3.59 20.01 5.58
C ASP A 219 4.86 20.67 5.03
N GLU A 220 5.08 21.95 5.34
CA GLU A 220 6.28 22.70 4.93
C GLU A 220 6.57 22.64 3.42
N ILE A 221 5.55 22.79 2.57
CA ILE A 221 5.73 22.76 1.10
C ILE A 221 6.63 23.90 0.59
N ASP A 222 6.82 24.95 1.38
CA ASP A 222 7.74 26.04 1.09
C ASP A 222 9.21 25.59 1.10
N SER A 223 9.56 24.50 1.82
CA SER A 223 10.94 23.96 1.81
C SER A 223 11.34 23.32 0.48
N ILE A 224 10.34 22.88 -0.30
CA ILE A 224 10.54 22.27 -1.63
C ILE A 224 10.17 23.21 -2.78
N GLY A 225 9.37 24.25 -2.51
CA GLY A 225 8.84 25.18 -3.49
C GLY A 225 9.75 26.37 -3.83
N SER A 226 11.07 26.17 -3.94
CA SER A 226 12.00 27.26 -4.30
C SER A 226 11.69 27.79 -5.72
N SER A 227 11.23 29.03 -5.80
CA SER A 227 10.98 29.73 -7.05
C SER A 227 12.29 30.10 -7.72
N ARG A 228 12.64 29.41 -8.82
CA ARG A 228 13.67 29.72 -9.83
C ARG A 228 14.52 30.96 -9.49
N VAL A 229 15.50 30.82 -8.60
CA VAL A 229 16.58 31.79 -8.49
C VAL A 229 17.59 31.39 -9.56
N GLU A 230 17.80 32.28 -10.53
CA GLU A 230 18.87 32.19 -11.53
C GLU A 230 20.23 32.25 -10.80
N GLY A 231 20.65 31.13 -10.22
CA GLY A 231 21.78 31.13 -9.30
C GLY A 231 22.08 29.77 -8.70
N SER A 232 22.56 28.85 -9.53
CA SER A 232 23.65 27.94 -9.16
C SER A 232 23.50 27.09 -7.88
N SER A 233 22.81 25.95 -7.95
CA SER A 233 23.19 24.76 -7.16
C SER A 233 22.52 23.50 -7.73
N GLY A 234 23.28 22.40 -7.87
CA GLY A 234 22.77 21.14 -8.44
C GLY A 234 21.61 20.52 -7.64
N GLY A 235 21.49 20.81 -6.34
CA GLY A 235 20.44 20.29 -5.47
C GLY A 235 19.04 20.86 -5.76
N ASP A 236 18.93 22.14 -6.09
CA ASP A 236 17.63 22.80 -6.36
C ASP A 236 16.94 22.22 -7.61
N SER A 237 17.73 21.77 -8.59
CA SER A 237 17.21 21.15 -9.81
C SER A 237 16.56 19.78 -9.58
N GLU A 238 16.92 19.09 -8.48
CA GLU A 238 16.39 17.77 -8.14
C GLU A 238 15.03 17.85 -7.46
N VAL A 239 14.89 18.78 -6.50
CA VAL A 239 13.63 19.03 -5.79
C VAL A 239 12.53 19.40 -6.79
N GLN A 240 12.88 20.20 -7.80
CA GLN A 240 11.97 20.56 -8.87
C GLN A 240 11.60 19.38 -9.78
N ARG A 241 12.54 18.48 -10.10
CA ARG A 241 12.23 17.27 -10.88
C ARG A 241 11.29 16.34 -10.13
N THR A 242 11.45 16.24 -8.82
CA THR A 242 10.59 15.45 -7.93
C THR A 242 9.14 15.97 -7.90
N MET A 243 8.93 17.28 -8.09
CA MET A 243 7.59 17.89 -8.18
C MET A 243 6.92 17.78 -9.55
N LEU A 244 7.69 17.59 -10.63
CA LEU A 244 7.17 17.59 -12.01
C LEU A 244 6.71 16.19 -12.47
N GLU A 245 7.03 15.15 -11.71
CA GLU A 245 6.61 13.74 -11.92
C GLU A 245 5.31 13.40 -11.19
#